data_AF-A0A5R2NC08-F1
#
_entry.id   AF-A0A5R2NC08-F1
#
_cell.length_a   1.000
_cell.length_b   1.000
_cell.length_c   1.000
_cell.angle_alpha   90.00
_cell.angle_beta   90.00
_cell.angle_gamma   90.00
#
_symmetry.space_group_name_H-M   'P 1'
#
loop_
_entity.id
_entity.type
_entity.pdbx_description
1 polymer ?
#
loop_
_entity_poly.entity_id
_entity_poly.type
_entity_poly.pdbx_seq_one_letter_code
_entity_poly.pdbx_strand_id
1 'polypeptide(L)'
;FHNAFQGVREADRAMIANARILGASDWQLTRSVIVPSAMSWIFASLHVSFGFAIIGAIVGEFVGSRYGIGLLINIAKGSFDAAGMYAAIVIIMVVALGAEYLMTMVENRLAKWRPQPLHETQ
;
A
#
# COMPACT_ATOMS: atom_id res chain seq x y z
N PHE A 1 13.33 -0.71 9.01
CA PHE A 1 11.85 -0.74 9.14
C PHE A 1 11.34 -1.22 10.50
N HIS A 2 12.00 -2.15 11.20
CA HIS A 2 11.55 -2.61 12.52
C HIS A 2 11.76 -1.60 13.67
N ASN A 3 12.92 -0.92 13.73
CA ASN A 3 13.27 -0.04 14.86
C ASN A 3 12.43 1.25 14.94
N ALA A 4 12.12 1.88 13.81
CA ALA A 4 11.25 3.06 13.79
C ALA A 4 9.78 2.69 14.13
N PHE A 5 9.32 1.53 13.67
CA PHE A 5 7.98 1.03 14.00
C PHE A 5 7.86 0.63 15.46
N GLN A 6 8.90 0.01 16.03
CA GLN A 6 9.02 -0.26 17.47
C GLN A 6 8.97 1.04 18.28
N GLY A 7 9.75 2.06 17.90
CA GLY A 7 9.78 3.35 18.60
C GLY A 7 8.45 4.12 18.58
N VAL A 8 7.73 4.10 17.46
CA VAL A 8 6.37 4.69 17.38
C VAL A 8 5.39 3.89 18.24
N ARG A 9 5.46 2.55 18.24
CA ARG A 9 4.61 1.69 19.09
C ARG A 9 4.90 1.85 20.59
N GLU A 10 6.15 2.08 20.96
CA GLU A 10 6.54 2.33 22.34
C GLU A 10 6.06 3.70 22.82
N ALA A 11 6.16 4.72 21.98
CA ALA A 11 5.59 6.04 22.26
C ALA A 11 4.05 5.98 22.38
N ASP A 12 3.36 5.27 21.48
CA ASP A 12 1.92 5.04 21.55
C ASP A 12 1.54 4.29 22.85
N ARG A 13 2.34 3.30 23.27
CA ARG A 13 2.13 2.56 24.53
C ARG A 13 2.28 3.46 25.76
N ALA A 14 3.28 4.34 25.77
CA ALA A 14 3.47 5.29 26.87
C ALA A 14 2.28 6.27 26.96
N MET A 15 1.78 6.73 25.81
CA MET A 15 0.63 7.64 25.74
C MET A 15 -0.68 6.95 26.16
N ILE A 16 -0.87 5.69 25.75
CA ILE A 16 -1.97 4.81 26.17
C ILE A 16 -1.93 4.56 27.68
N ALA A 17 -0.75 4.29 28.26
CA ALA A 17 -0.60 4.08 29.70
C ALA A 17 -1.00 5.32 30.51
N ASN A 18 -0.58 6.52 30.07
CA ASN A 18 -0.97 7.78 30.71
C ASN A 18 -2.47 8.07 30.57
N ALA A 19 -3.09 7.79 29.42
CA ALA A 19 -4.53 7.96 29.23
C ALA A 19 -5.36 7.02 30.12
N ARG A 20 -4.85 5.81 30.41
CA ARG A 20 -5.49 4.85 31.31
C ARG A 20 -5.39 5.27 32.77
N ILE A 21 -4.28 5.91 33.18
CA ILE A 21 -4.11 6.52 34.51
C ILE A 21 -5.11 7.66 34.71
N LEU A 22 -5.46 8.39 33.64
CA LEU A 22 -6.45 9.47 33.65
C LEU A 22 -7.92 8.98 33.53
N GLY A 23 -8.17 7.67 33.48
CA GLY A 23 -9.53 7.10 33.53
C GLY A 23 -10.21 6.84 32.17
N ALA A 24 -9.47 6.82 31.05
CA ALA A 24 -10.04 6.49 29.74
C ALA A 24 -10.47 5.00 29.64
N SER A 25 -11.68 4.74 29.12
CA SER A 25 -12.15 3.37 28.92
C SER A 25 -11.42 2.66 27.77
N ASP A 26 -11.15 1.36 27.93
CA ASP A 26 -10.40 0.53 26.97
C ASP A 26 -11.01 0.55 25.56
N TRP A 27 -12.33 0.72 25.46
CA TRP A 27 -13.04 0.79 24.17
C TRP A 27 -12.77 2.11 23.42
N GLN A 28 -12.67 3.21 24.15
CA GLN A 28 -12.39 4.53 23.61
C GLN A 28 -10.95 4.61 23.11
N LEU A 29 -10.02 4.00 23.85
CA LEU A 29 -8.61 3.93 23.50
C LEU A 29 -8.35 3.04 22.29
N THR A 30 -9.03 1.88 22.24
CA THR A 30 -8.93 0.95 21.11
C THR A 30 -9.39 1.60 19.81
N ARG A 31 -10.54 2.27 19.82
CA ARG A 31 -11.11 2.90 18.60
C ARG A 31 -10.37 4.18 18.20
N SER A 32 -9.88 4.96 19.16
CA SER A 32 -9.29 6.27 18.90
C SER A 32 -7.78 6.25 18.62
N VAL A 33 -7.05 5.23 19.10
CA VAL A 33 -5.58 5.18 18.99
C VAL A 33 -5.13 3.93 18.24
N ILE A 34 -5.55 2.75 18.71
CA ILE A 34 -5.06 1.47 18.18
C ILE A 34 -5.55 1.23 16.75
N VAL A 35 -6.84 1.40 16.49
CA VAL A 35 -7.43 1.22 15.14
C VAL A 35 -6.78 2.14 14.09
N PRO A 36 -6.69 3.47 14.27
CA PRO A 36 -6.06 4.34 13.26
C PRO A 36 -4.56 4.07 13.08
N SER A 37 -3.84 3.72 14.15
CA SER A 37 -2.41 3.36 14.09
C SER A 37 -2.19 2.05 13.29
N ALA A 38 -2.98 1.02 13.57
CA ALA A 38 -2.93 -0.25 12.83
C ALA A 38 -3.36 -0.10 11.36
N MET A 39 -4.36 0.73 11.07
CA MET A 39 -4.80 1.00 9.71
C MET A 39 -3.70 1.66 8.86
N SER A 40 -2.97 2.62 9.43
CA SER A 40 -1.83 3.26 8.73
C SER A 40 -0.77 2.24 8.33
N TRP A 41 -0.50 1.27 9.20
CA TRP A 41 0.44 0.19 8.88
C TRP A 41 -0.11 -0.79 7.83
N ILE A 42 -1.41 -1.10 7.87
CA ILE A 42 -2.07 -1.94 6.88
C ILE A 42 -2.03 -1.30 5.49
N PHE A 43 -2.33 -0.01 5.36
CA PHE A 43 -2.24 0.69 4.06
C PHE A 43 -0.80 0.73 3.53
N ALA A 44 0.18 1.04 4.38
CA ALA A 44 1.58 1.01 3.99
C ALA A 44 2.02 -0.38 3.49
N SER A 45 1.56 -1.46 4.16
CA SER A 45 1.85 -2.83 3.75
C SER A 45 1.12 -3.25 2.48
N LEU A 46 -0.11 -2.75 2.30
CA LEU A 46 -0.92 -3.02 1.12
C LEU A 46 -0.20 -2.50 -0.13
N HIS A 47 0.35 -1.28 -0.06
CA HIS A 47 1.05 -0.63 -1.17
C HIS A 47 2.20 -1.46 -1.73
N VAL A 48 3.05 -1.98 -0.84
CA VAL A 48 4.15 -2.87 -1.22
C VAL A 48 3.63 -4.20 -1.78
N SER A 49 2.63 -4.77 -1.12
CA SER A 49 2.03 -6.06 -1.54
C SER A 49 1.37 -5.97 -2.92
N PHE A 50 0.81 -4.81 -3.25
CA PHE A 50 0.14 -4.57 -4.51
C PHE A 50 1.12 -4.54 -5.69
N GLY A 51 2.29 -3.93 -5.52
CA GLY A 51 3.38 -4.01 -6.49
C GLY A 51 3.79 -5.46 -6.78
N PHE A 52 3.92 -6.29 -5.74
CA PHE A 52 4.19 -7.72 -5.91
C PHE A 52 3.05 -8.48 -6.61
N ALA A 53 1.79 -8.12 -6.36
CA ALA A 53 0.65 -8.73 -7.02
C ALA A 53 0.64 -8.46 -8.53
N ILE A 54 0.99 -7.24 -8.96
CA ILE A 54 1.11 -6.89 -10.38
C ILE A 54 2.21 -7.71 -11.04
N ILE A 55 3.39 -7.78 -10.42
CA ILE A 55 4.52 -8.59 -10.93
C ILE A 55 4.10 -10.06 -11.04
N GLY A 56 3.46 -10.61 -10.01
CA GLY A 56 2.96 -11.98 -9.99
C GLY A 56 1.94 -12.26 -11.08
N ALA A 57 1.02 -11.32 -11.34
CA ALA A 57 0.04 -11.43 -12.42
C ALA A 57 0.72 -11.47 -13.79
N ILE A 58 1.69 -10.58 -14.05
CA ILE A 58 2.44 -10.56 -15.31
C ILE A 58 3.22 -11.86 -15.50
N VAL A 59 3.92 -12.34 -14.47
CA VAL A 59 4.64 -13.62 -14.54
C VAL A 59 3.67 -14.78 -14.78
N GLY A 60 2.51 -14.78 -14.13
CA GLY A 60 1.45 -15.76 -14.35
C GLY A 60 0.94 -15.74 -15.80
N GLU A 61 0.77 -14.55 -16.38
CA GLU A 61 0.37 -14.40 -17.78
C GLU A 61 1.39 -15.05 -18.74
N PHE A 62 2.69 -14.97 -18.44
CA PHE A 62 3.74 -15.56 -19.28
C PHE A 62 3.70 -17.09 -19.29
N VAL A 63 3.28 -17.71 -18.19
CA VAL A 63 3.34 -19.18 -18.03
C VAL A 63 2.16 -19.89 -18.67
N GLY A 64 0.96 -19.29 -18.65
CA GLY A 64 -0.25 -20.04 -19.03
C GLY A 64 -1.40 -19.24 -19.60
N SER A 65 -1.27 -17.93 -19.79
CA SER A 65 -2.39 -17.16 -20.32
C SER A 65 -2.42 -17.16 -21.84
N ARG A 66 -3.62 -17.27 -22.41
CA ARG A 66 -3.88 -17.14 -23.86
C ARG A 66 -4.15 -15.69 -24.28
N TYR A 67 -4.30 -14.79 -23.30
CA TYR A 67 -4.58 -13.37 -23.50
C TYR A 67 -3.85 -12.56 -22.42
N GLY A 68 -3.45 -11.32 -22.71
CA GLY A 68 -2.83 -10.46 -21.71
C GLY A 68 -1.64 -9.67 -22.25
N ILE A 69 -1.24 -8.64 -21.50
CA ILE A 69 -0.16 -7.75 -21.89
C ILE A 69 1.17 -8.47 -21.80
N GLY A 70 1.33 -9.37 -20.81
CA GLY A 70 2.54 -10.16 -20.67
C GLY A 70 2.77 -11.12 -21.84
N LEU A 71 1.70 -11.71 -22.39
CA LEU A 71 1.77 -12.53 -23.60
C LEU A 71 2.19 -11.70 -24.82
N LEU A 72 1.67 -10.48 -24.99
CA LEU A 72 2.05 -9.58 -26.07
C LEU A 72 3.56 -9.27 -26.04
N ILE A 73 4.11 -9.01 -24.85
CA ILE A 73 5.56 -8.83 -24.69
C ILE A 73 6.31 -10.10 -25.10
N ASN A 74 5.82 -11.27 -24.70
CA ASN A 74 6.49 -12.53 -25.00
C ASN A 74 6.51 -12.83 -26.52
N ILE A 75 5.41 -12.54 -27.22
CA ILE A 75 5.31 -12.69 -28.68
C ILE A 75 6.19 -11.66 -29.40
N ALA A 76 6.14 -10.38 -29.00
CA ALA A 76 6.99 -9.33 -29.56
C ALA A 76 8.49 -9.62 -29.36
N LYS A 77 8.84 -10.16 -28.18
CA LYS A 77 10.20 -10.63 -27.87
C LYS A 77 10.63 -11.75 -28.81
N GLY A 78 9.77 -12.76 -29.02
CA GLY A 78 10.08 -13.88 -29.91
C GLY A 78 10.20 -13.50 -31.39
N SER A 79 9.57 -12.40 -31.81
CA SER A 79 9.63 -11.86 -33.18
C SER A 79 10.70 -10.77 -33.36
N PHE A 80 11.50 -10.48 -32.33
CA PHE A 80 12.47 -9.37 -32.31
C PHE A 80 11.85 -8.00 -32.65
N ASP A 81 10.55 -7.83 -32.41
CA ASP A 81 9.84 -6.57 -32.57
C ASP A 81 10.06 -5.67 -31.34
N ALA A 82 11.12 -4.86 -31.42
CA ALA A 82 11.41 -3.88 -30.38
C ALA A 82 10.27 -2.87 -30.19
N ALA A 83 9.62 -2.43 -31.28
CA ALA A 83 8.53 -1.46 -31.19
C ALA A 83 7.33 -2.02 -30.41
N GLY A 84 6.95 -3.27 -30.69
CA GLY A 84 5.91 -3.99 -29.95
C GLY A 84 6.27 -4.17 -28.47
N MET A 85 7.53 -4.48 -28.16
CA MET A 85 7.99 -4.58 -26.77
C MET A 85 7.89 -3.25 -26.02
N TYR A 86 8.35 -2.14 -26.61
CA TYR A 86 8.26 -0.81 -25.98
C TYR A 86 6.80 -0.36 -25.81
N ALA A 87 5.94 -0.61 -26.80
CA ALA A 87 4.51 -0.30 -26.70
C ALA A 87 3.87 -1.05 -25.51
N ALA A 88 4.18 -2.34 -25.35
CA ALA A 88 3.66 -3.12 -24.24
C ALA A 88 4.24 -2.70 -22.87
N ILE A 89 5.51 -2.27 -22.80
CA ILE A 89 6.10 -1.68 -21.59
C ILE A 89 5.34 -0.40 -21.18
N VAL A 90 5.04 0.47 -22.15
CA VAL A 90 4.24 1.68 -21.89
C VAL A 90 2.86 1.34 -21.36
N ILE A 91 2.19 0.33 -21.94
CA ILE A 91 0.88 -0.14 -21.45
C ILE A 91 0.99 -0.63 -20.00
N ILE A 92 2.00 -1.44 -19.66
CA ILE A 92 2.22 -1.88 -18.28
C ILE A 92 2.45 -0.69 -17.35
N MET A 93 3.22 0.31 -17.77
CA MET A 93 3.48 1.51 -16.99
C MET A 93 2.17 2.26 -16.69
N VAL A 94 1.31 2.43 -17.69
CA VAL A 94 -0.02 3.06 -17.53
C VAL A 94 -0.90 2.26 -16.56
N VAL A 95 -0.91 0.93 -16.68
CA VAL A 95 -1.69 0.05 -15.79
C VAL A 95 -1.16 0.13 -14.36
N ALA A 96 0.15 0.06 -14.17
CA ALA A 96 0.78 0.14 -12.85
C ALA A 96 0.50 1.48 -12.18
N LEU A 97 0.69 2.60 -12.90
CA LEU A 97 0.39 3.94 -12.39
C LEU A 97 -1.10 4.14 -12.12
N GLY A 98 -1.97 3.59 -12.98
CA GLY A 98 -3.43 3.65 -12.77
C GLY A 98 -3.86 2.88 -11.54
N ALA A 99 -3.28 1.70 -11.32
CA ALA A 99 -3.59 0.86 -10.18
C ALA A 99 -3.03 1.45 -8.87
N GLU A 100 -1.83 2.02 -8.91
CA GLU A 100 -1.25 2.82 -7.84
C GLU A 100 -2.16 4.02 -7.47
N TYR A 101 -2.60 4.78 -8.48
CA TYR A 101 -3.50 5.91 -8.27
C TYR A 101 -4.82 5.49 -7.63
N LEU A 102 -5.42 4.39 -8.12
CA LEU A 102 -6.65 3.84 -7.56
C LEU A 102 -6.45 3.43 -6.10
N MET A 103 -5.31 2.85 -5.79
CA MET A 103 -4.94 2.46 -4.43
C MET A 103 -4.79 3.66 -3.51
N THR A 104 -4.08 4.71 -3.93
CA THR A 104 -3.97 5.96 -3.18
C THR A 104 -5.34 6.63 -2.99
N MET A 105 -6.24 6.54 -3.98
CA MET A 105 -7.60 7.06 -3.85
C MET A 105 -8.41 6.31 -2.79
N VAL A 106 -8.28 4.98 -2.75
CA VAL A 106 -8.90 4.14 -1.71
C VAL A 106 -8.31 4.49 -0.34
N GLU A 107 -6.99 4.59 -0.24
CA GLU A 107 -6.31 4.99 0.99
C GLU A 107 -6.81 6.35 1.49
N ASN A 108 -6.83 7.37 0.64
CA ASN A 108 -7.29 8.71 1.00
C ASN A 108 -8.76 8.73 1.45
N ARG A 109 -9.61 7.88 0.87
CA ARG A 109 -11.01 7.78 1.27
C ARG A 109 -11.18 7.10 2.62
N LEU A 110 -10.37 6.10 2.94
CA LEU A 110 -10.39 5.42 4.24
C LEU A 110 -9.66 6.22 5.32
N ALA A 111 -8.62 6.98 4.94
CA ALA A 111 -7.85 7.85 5.81
C ALA A 111 -8.60 9.14 6.22
N LYS A 112 -9.78 9.43 5.65
CA LYS A 112 -10.66 10.54 6.11
C LYS A 112 -11.05 10.45 7.60
N TRP A 113 -10.91 9.28 8.21
CA TRP A 113 -11.18 9.07 9.64
C TRP A 113 -9.96 9.35 10.54
N ARG A 114 -8.82 9.77 9.97
CA ARG A 114 -7.59 10.07 10.71
C ARG A 114 -7.73 11.44 11.39
N PRO A 115 -7.68 11.54 12.73
CA PRO A 115 -7.50 12.82 13.40
C PRO A 115 -6.18 13.42 12.90
N GLN A 116 -6.18 14.71 12.54
CA GLN A 116 -4.94 15.41 12.20
C GLN A 116 -3.98 15.32 13.38
N PRO A 117 -2.69 14.96 13.17
CA PRO A 117 -1.69 15.11 14.21
C PRO A 117 -1.66 16.59 14.58
N LEU A 118 -1.86 16.91 15.87
CA LEU A 118 -1.62 18.24 16.38
C LEU A 118 -0.16 18.59 16.07
N HIS A 119 0.05 19.54 15.16
CA HIS A 119 1.33 20.17 14.98
C HIS A 119 1.64 20.95 16.27
N GLU A 120 2.39 20.35 17.19
CA GLU A 120 3.09 21.12 18.21
C GLU A 120 4.17 21.94 17.51
N THR A 121 3.82 23.20 17.25
CA THR A 121 4.76 24.27 16.96
C THR A 121 5.67 24.44 18.17
N GLN A 122 6.95 24.07 18.01
CA GLN A 122 8.06 24.52 18.84
C GLN A 122 9.17 24.98 17.90
#